data_AF-A0A1Q5TUW5-F1
#
_entry.id   AF-A0A1Q5TUW5-F1
#
_cell.length_a   1.000
_cell.length_b   1.000
_cell.length_c   1.000
_cell.angle_alpha   90.00
_cell.angle_beta   90.00
_cell.angle_gamma   90.00
#
_symmetry.space_group_name_H-M   'P 1'
#
loop_
_entity.id
_entity.type
_entity.pdbx_description
1 polymer ?
#
loop_
_entity_poly.entity_id
_entity_poly.type
_entity_poly.pdbx_seq_one_letter_code
_entity_poly.pdbx_strand_id
1 'polypeptide(L)'
;MKVFSYILLLGVFYIPTVLADTSVTDNQKITDQELSRQGVLRECTDLLPTGHKYTISIIGTSDKTTQDPKGKFTGKFIVSDESQQDISKKRAEEVNPFIQCVTEQVL
;
A
#
# COMPACT_ATOMS: atom_id res chain seq x y z
N MET A 1 51.60 -25.24 55.04
CA MET A 1 51.28 -23.96 55.72
C MET A 1 50.36 -23.14 54.82
N LYS A 2 49.25 -22.66 55.38
CA LYS A 2 48.38 -21.63 54.81
C LYS A 2 49.20 -20.37 54.48
N VAL A 3 48.92 -19.68 53.37
CA VAL A 3 48.48 -18.27 53.39
C VAL A 3 47.72 -17.95 52.10
N PHE A 4 46.53 -17.35 52.24
CA PHE A 4 45.78 -16.66 51.18
C PHE A 4 46.46 -15.32 50.88
N SER A 5 46.40 -14.84 49.63
CA SER A 5 46.34 -13.39 49.41
C SER A 5 45.62 -13.05 48.11
N TYR A 6 44.47 -12.39 48.28
CA TYR A 6 43.75 -11.62 47.28
C TYR A 6 44.65 -10.53 46.69
N ILE A 7 44.64 -10.36 45.36
CA ILE A 7 44.66 -9.03 44.74
C ILE A 7 43.66 -9.01 43.59
N LEU A 8 42.69 -8.12 43.78
CA LEU A 8 41.62 -7.72 42.89
C LEU A 8 42.16 -6.50 42.13
N LEU A 9 42.36 -6.59 40.81
CA LEU A 9 42.68 -5.42 39.99
C LEU A 9 41.89 -5.44 38.67
N LEU A 10 40.74 -4.80 38.79
CA LEU A 10 39.99 -4.03 37.80
C LEU A 10 40.78 -3.69 36.53
N GLY A 11 40.53 -4.42 35.45
CA GLY A 11 40.75 -3.96 34.09
C GLY A 11 39.59 -3.07 33.68
N VAL A 12 39.83 -1.76 33.64
CA VAL A 12 38.85 -0.73 33.30
C VAL A 12 38.53 -0.77 31.80
N PHE A 13 37.23 -0.89 31.52
CA PHE A 13 36.45 -0.45 30.35
C PHE A 13 37.20 0.24 29.20
N TYR A 14 37.04 -0.31 27.99
CA TYR A 14 36.72 0.47 26.80
C TYR A 14 36.02 -0.40 25.73
N ILE A 15 34.70 -0.54 25.83
CA ILE A 15 33.87 -0.90 24.67
C ILE A 15 33.20 0.41 24.24
N PRO A 16 33.48 0.96 23.05
CA PRO A 16 32.69 2.06 22.55
C PRO A 16 31.33 1.51 22.13
N THR A 17 30.35 1.55 23.04
CA THR A 17 28.93 1.43 22.68
C THR A 17 28.53 2.70 21.96
N VAL A 18 28.90 2.82 20.68
CA VAL A 18 28.31 3.82 19.78
C VAL A 18 27.10 3.18 19.12
N LEU A 19 26.08 2.96 19.93
CA LEU A 19 24.69 2.95 19.52
C LEU A 19 24.00 3.78 20.59
N ALA A 20 24.21 5.09 20.49
CA ALA A 20 23.30 6.03 21.09
C ALA A 20 21.96 5.86 20.36
N ASP A 21 21.14 4.94 20.87
CA ASP A 21 19.70 5.06 20.85
C ASP A 21 19.37 6.39 21.51
N THR A 22 19.38 7.47 20.74
CA THR A 22 18.56 8.63 21.07
C THR A 22 17.13 8.21 20.79
N SER A 23 16.53 7.52 21.76
CA SER A 23 15.09 7.45 21.89
C SER A 23 14.60 8.88 22.07
N VAL A 24 14.30 9.55 20.98
CA VAL A 24 13.42 10.72 21.01
C VAL A 24 12.13 10.19 21.62
N THR A 25 11.91 10.55 22.88
CA THR A 25 10.62 10.38 23.53
C THR A 25 9.69 11.39 22.89
N ASP A 26 9.28 11.13 21.65
CA ASP A 26 8.09 11.74 21.10
C ASP A 26 6.93 10.82 21.50
N ASN A 27 6.29 11.18 22.62
CA ASN A 27 4.98 10.67 22.99
C ASN A 27 3.91 11.23 22.02
N GLN A 28 4.17 11.21 20.71
CA GLN A 28 3.11 11.14 19.74
C GLN A 28 2.57 9.72 19.81
N LYS A 29 1.59 9.58 20.68
CA LYS A 29 0.46 8.67 20.47
C LYS A 29 0.10 8.78 18.98
N ILE A 30 0.59 7.84 18.17
CA ILE A 30 0.10 7.60 16.82
C ILE A 30 -1.32 7.10 17.04
N THR A 31 -2.21 8.08 17.24
CA THR A 31 -3.63 7.91 17.37
C THR A 31 -4.10 7.81 15.95
N ASP A 32 -4.40 6.60 15.51
CA ASP A 32 -5.31 6.32 14.39
C ASP A 32 -5.07 7.17 13.13
N GLN A 33 -3.98 6.95 12.40
CA GLN A 33 -3.92 7.44 11.02
C GLN A 33 -3.18 6.53 10.04
N GLU A 34 -3.18 5.23 10.30
CA GLU A 34 -3.12 4.25 9.22
C GLU A 34 -4.56 3.85 8.88
N LEU A 35 -5.37 4.82 8.45
CA LEU A 35 -6.43 4.50 7.49
C LEU A 35 -5.68 3.87 6.33
N SER A 36 -5.65 2.54 6.29
CA SER A 36 -5.20 1.74 5.16
C SER A 36 -5.80 2.39 3.93
N ARG A 37 -5.03 3.24 3.23
CA ARG A 37 -5.48 3.92 2.02
C ARG A 37 -5.67 2.80 1.01
N GLN A 38 -6.88 2.26 0.95
CA GLN A 38 -7.21 1.29 -0.07
C GLN A 38 -6.92 2.00 -1.40
N GLY A 39 -6.23 1.30 -2.30
CA GLY A 39 -6.04 1.85 -3.63
C GLY A 39 -7.41 2.15 -4.24
N VAL A 40 -7.56 3.31 -4.87
CA VAL A 40 -8.83 3.78 -5.45
C VAL A 40 -9.52 2.72 -6.32
N LEU A 41 -8.76 1.92 -7.08
CA LEU A 41 -9.31 0.81 -7.86
C LEU A 41 -10.01 -0.24 -6.97
N ARG A 42 -9.44 -0.55 -5.80
CA ARG A 42 -10.04 -1.47 -4.82
C ARG A 42 -11.34 -0.91 -4.26
N GLU A 43 -11.41 0.39 -3.98
CA GLU A 43 -12.66 1.02 -3.54
C GLU A 43 -13.75 0.90 -4.62
N CYS A 44 -13.40 1.09 -5.90
CA CYS A 44 -14.34 0.87 -6.98
C CYS A 44 -14.83 -0.59 -7.07
N THR A 45 -14.00 -1.60 -6.74
CA THR A 45 -14.41 -3.01 -6.87
C THR A 45 -15.58 -3.40 -5.96
N ASP A 46 -15.88 -2.65 -4.90
CA ASP A 46 -17.07 -2.88 -4.06
C ASP A 46 -18.39 -2.61 -4.81
N LEU A 47 -18.33 -1.90 -5.95
CA LEU A 47 -19.47 -1.65 -6.83
C LEU A 47 -19.73 -2.81 -7.81
N LEU A 48 -18.86 -3.84 -7.84
CA LEU A 48 -19.09 -5.00 -8.68
C LEU A 48 -20.18 -5.91 -8.08
N PRO A 49 -21.13 -6.38 -8.89
CA PRO A 49 -22.13 -7.34 -8.43
C PRO A 49 -21.48 -8.63 -7.88
N THR A 50 -21.95 -9.05 -6.71
CA THR A 50 -21.50 -10.29 -6.08
C THR A 50 -21.93 -11.54 -6.86
N GLY A 51 -21.23 -12.66 -6.67
CA GLY A 51 -21.59 -13.95 -7.29
C GLY A 51 -21.05 -14.13 -8.71
N HIS A 52 -20.16 -13.24 -9.15
CA HIS A 52 -19.54 -13.24 -10.47
C HIS A 52 -18.03 -13.10 -10.36
N LYS A 53 -17.34 -13.63 -11.38
CA LYS A 53 -15.91 -13.40 -11.58
C LYS A 53 -15.75 -12.46 -12.77
N TYR A 54 -14.86 -11.50 -12.60
CA TYR A 54 -14.59 -10.46 -13.58
C TYR A 54 -13.11 -10.47 -13.93
N THR A 55 -12.81 -10.27 -15.20
CA THR A 55 -11.49 -9.89 -15.66
C THR A 55 -11.49 -8.39 -15.94
N ILE A 56 -10.58 -7.67 -15.30
CA ILE A 56 -10.47 -6.22 -15.42
C ILE A 56 -9.16 -5.92 -16.14
N SER A 57 -9.25 -5.33 -17.33
CA SER A 57 -8.08 -4.94 -18.13
C SER A 57 -8.00 -3.43 -18.23
N ILE A 58 -6.93 -2.86 -17.66
CA ILE A 58 -6.60 -1.44 -17.77
C ILE A 58 -5.29 -1.32 -18.55
N ILE A 59 -5.35 -0.70 -19.72
CA ILE A 59 -4.17 -0.36 -20.52
C ILE A 59 -4.07 1.16 -20.48
N GLY A 60 -3.15 1.67 -19.67
CA GLY A 60 -2.98 3.10 -19.42
C GLY A 60 -1.58 3.60 -19.75
N THR A 61 -1.51 4.84 -20.21
CA THR A 61 -0.27 5.61 -20.36
C THR A 61 -0.30 6.76 -19.36
N SER A 62 0.82 7.00 -18.69
CA SER A 62 1.02 8.17 -17.85
C SER A 62 2.22 8.95 -18.36
N ASP A 63 1.99 10.22 -18.71
CA ASP A 63 3.08 11.13 -19.03
C ASP A 63 3.65 11.71 -17.74
N LYS A 64 4.90 11.34 -17.42
CA LYS A 64 5.66 11.87 -16.27
C LYS A 64 6.75 12.85 -16.68
N THR A 65 6.73 13.30 -17.94
CA THR A 65 7.65 14.33 -18.44
C THR A 65 7.24 15.73 -18.00
N THR A 66 5.98 15.91 -17.56
CA THR A 66 5.46 17.15 -16.99
C THR A 66 5.23 16.99 -15.48
N GLN A 67 5.39 18.06 -14.71
CA GLN A 67 5.12 18.07 -13.27
C GLN A 67 3.62 18.29 -12.97
N ASP A 68 2.72 17.62 -13.71
CA ASP A 68 1.29 17.66 -13.37
C ASP A 68 0.99 16.64 -12.26
N PRO A 69 0.75 17.08 -11.02
CA PRO A 69 0.41 16.18 -9.92
C PRO A 69 -0.97 15.53 -10.09
N LYS A 70 -1.79 16.01 -11.04
CA LYS A 70 -3.10 15.46 -11.36
C LYS A 70 -3.10 14.59 -12.62
N GLY A 71 -1.92 14.30 -13.19
CA GLY A 71 -1.80 13.47 -14.38
C GLY A 71 -2.43 12.09 -14.17
N LYS A 72 -3.62 11.89 -14.74
CA LYS A 72 -4.34 10.62 -14.70
C LYS A 72 -3.84 9.66 -15.78
N PHE A 73 -4.19 8.39 -15.66
CA PHE A 73 -3.92 7.42 -16.70
C PHE A 73 -4.87 7.63 -17.87
N THR A 74 -4.35 7.79 -19.08
CA THR A 74 -5.19 7.77 -20.28
C THR A 74 -5.09 6.41 -20.95
N GLY A 75 -6.19 5.89 -21.52
CA GLY A 75 -6.12 4.65 -22.29
C GLY A 75 -7.42 3.85 -22.33
N LYS A 76 -7.29 2.53 -22.44
CA LYS A 76 -8.40 1.60 -22.62
C LYS A 76 -8.72 0.87 -21.32
N PHE A 77 -10.01 0.77 -21.04
CA PHE A 77 -10.55 0.02 -19.92
C PHE A 77 -11.63 -0.94 -20.39
N ILE A 78 -11.51 -2.21 -19.97
CA ILE A 78 -12.42 -3.28 -20.36
C ILE A 78 -12.77 -4.12 -19.14
N VAL A 79 -14.04 -4.46 -19.02
CA VAL A 79 -14.55 -5.43 -18.06
C VAL A 79 -15.11 -6.62 -18.84
N SER A 80 -14.55 -7.79 -18.60
CA SER A 80 -14.97 -9.06 -19.21
C SER A 80 -15.28 -10.10 -18.13
N ASP A 81 -15.86 -11.23 -18.53
CA ASP A 81 -16.08 -12.35 -17.62
C ASP A 81 -14.79 -13.17 -17.37
N GLU A 82 -14.90 -14.28 -16.64
CA GLU A 82 -13.75 -15.15 -16.34
C GLU A 82 -13.11 -15.80 -17.59
N SER A 83 -13.85 -15.88 -18.69
CA SER A 83 -13.37 -16.39 -19.99
C SER A 83 -12.83 -15.29 -20.90
N GLN A 84 -12.74 -14.06 -20.38
CA GLN A 84 -12.34 -12.85 -21.12
C GLN A 84 -13.30 -12.47 -22.26
N GLN A 85 -14.54 -12.97 -22.23
CA GLN A 85 -15.57 -12.58 -23.18
C GLN A 85 -16.30 -11.31 -22.72
N ASP A 86 -16.89 -10.62 -23.70
CA ASP A 86 -17.74 -9.47 -23.43
C ASP A 86 -18.88 -9.88 -22.49
N ILE A 87 -19.09 -9.08 -21.45
CA ILE A 87 -20.21 -9.29 -20.55
C ILE A 87 -21.53 -9.06 -21.29
N SER A 88 -22.56 -9.83 -20.92
CA SER A 88 -23.89 -9.68 -21.51
C SER A 88 -24.42 -8.25 -21.30
N LYS A 89 -25.32 -7.79 -22.18
CA LYS A 89 -25.91 -6.45 -22.09
C LYS A 89 -26.51 -6.15 -20.70
N LYS A 90 -27.23 -7.13 -20.13
CA LYS A 90 -27.78 -6.99 -18.77
C LYS A 90 -26.68 -6.76 -17.74
N ARG A 91 -25.60 -7.53 -17.80
CA ARG A 91 -24.48 -7.40 -16.88
C ARG A 91 -23.69 -6.11 -17.12
N ALA A 92 -23.64 -5.61 -18.34
CA ALA A 92 -23.02 -4.31 -18.65
C ALA A 92 -23.71 -3.16 -17.92
N GLU A 93 -25.05 -3.18 -17.83
CA GLU A 93 -25.80 -2.20 -17.04
C GLU A 93 -25.51 -2.32 -15.54
N GLU A 94 -25.40 -3.55 -15.03
CA GLU A 94 -25.10 -3.83 -13.61
C GLU A 94 -23.68 -3.40 -13.19
N VAL A 95 -22.69 -3.55 -14.06
CA VAL A 95 -21.30 -3.13 -13.77
C VAL A 95 -21.03 -1.66 -14.08
N ASN A 96 -21.98 -0.93 -14.66
CA ASN A 96 -21.79 0.47 -15.04
C ASN A 96 -21.32 1.38 -13.88
N PRO A 97 -21.80 1.22 -12.63
CA PRO A 97 -21.29 1.99 -11.49
C PRO A 97 -19.78 1.77 -11.24
N PHE A 98 -19.31 0.53 -11.36
CA PHE A 98 -17.88 0.21 -11.28
C PHE A 98 -17.11 0.89 -12.41
N ILE A 99 -17.63 0.82 -13.64
CA ILE A 99 -16.97 1.42 -14.81
C ILE A 99 -16.82 2.94 -14.64
N GLN A 100 -17.88 3.59 -14.17
CA GLN A 100 -17.86 5.03 -13.93
C GLN A 100 -16.86 5.39 -12.83
N CYS A 101 -16.83 4.66 -11.72
CA CYS A 101 -15.87 4.88 -10.63
C CYS A 101 -14.41 4.80 -11.12
N VAL A 102 -14.05 3.76 -11.87
CA VAL A 102 -12.69 3.61 -12.42
C VAL A 102 -12.36 4.74 -13.40
N THR A 103 -13.32 5.11 -14.26
CA THR A 103 -13.12 6.18 -15.24
C THR A 103 -12.95 7.55 -14.60
N GLU A 104 -13.60 7.82 -13.47
CA GLU A 104 -13.52 9.12 -12.81
C GLU A 104 -12.34 9.23 -11.85
N GLN A 105 -11.95 8.12 -11.21
CA GLN A 105 -11.01 8.14 -10.10
C GLN A 105 -9.64 7.54 -10.43
N VAL A 106 -9.56 6.68 -11.45
CA VAL A 106 -8.30 6.01 -11.85
C VAL A 106 -7.80 6.53 -13.20
N LEU A 107 -8.72 6.71 -14.17
CA LEU A 107 -8.46 7.25 -15.50
C LEU A 107 -8.79 8.75 -15.58
#